data_AF-H2C731-F1
#
_entry.id   AF-H2C731-F1
#
_cell.length_a   1.000
_cell.length_b   1.000
_cell.length_c   1.000
_cell.angle_alpha   90.00
_cell.angle_beta   90.00
_cell.angle_gamma   90.00
#
_symmetry.space_group_name_H-M   'P 1'
#
loop_
_entity.id
_entity.type
_entity.pdbx_description
1 polymer ?
#
loop_
_entity_poly.entity_id
_entity_poly.type
_entity_poly.pdbx_seq_one_letter_code
_entity_poly.pdbx_strand_id
1 'polypeptide(L)' 'MGFGLLFASTVSVPTNSTVGGVVLIGPVPIVFGRGYTGTLLPFMLIGLAFTVIALLFFLVSILAFRGSARRTD' A
#
# COMPACT_ATOMS: atom_id res chain seq x y z
N MET A 1 -10.94 15.23 -2.00
CA MET A 1 -10.74 15.72 -0.62
C MET A 1 -10.17 14.69 0.36
N GLY A 2 -10.34 13.37 0.16
CA GLY A 2 -9.83 12.36 1.11
C GLY A 2 -8.29 12.28 1.21
N PHE A 3 -7.58 12.35 0.08
CA PHE A 3 -6.10 12.28 0.08
C PHE A 3 -5.46 13.46 0.81
N GLY A 4 -6.00 14.67 0.65
CA GLY A 4 -5.48 15.86 1.34
C GLY A 4 -5.61 15.79 2.86
N LEU A 5 -6.69 15.19 3.37
CA LEU A 5 -6.89 14.96 4.80
C LEU A 5 -5.95 13.89 5.37
N LEU A 6 -5.70 12.82 4.61
CA LEU A 6 -4.75 11.77 4.98
C LEU A 6 -3.29 12.27 4.93
N PHE A 7 -2.97 13.16 4.00
CA PHE A 7 -1.66 13.80 3.93
C PHE A 7 -1.47 14.82 5.06
N ALA A 8 -2.47 15.66 5.33
CA ALA A 8 -2.40 16.65 6.41
C ALA A 8 -2.25 15.97 7.79
N SER A 9 -2.95 14.85 8.03
CA SER A 9 -2.89 14.15 9.32
C SER A 9 -1.54 13.48 9.60
N THR A 10 -0.77 13.13 8.57
CA THR A 10 0.57 12.54 8.71
C THR A 10 1.66 13.59 8.91
N VAL A 11 1.43 14.83 8.46
CA VAL A 11 2.39 15.94 8.56
C VAL A 11 2.18 16.78 9.83
N SER A 12 0.97 16.82 10.39
CA SER A 12 0.61 17.72 11.49
C SER A 12 0.81 17.18 12.91
N VAL A 13 1.52 16.06 13.12
CA VAL A 13 1.81 15.54 14.47
C VAL A 13 3.15 16.08 14.96
N PRO A 14 3.18 16.99 15.96
CA PRO A 14 4.42 17.52 16.49
C PRO A 14 4.82 16.71 17.72
N THR A 15 5.74 15.77 17.57
CA THR A 15 6.51 15.22 18.69
C THR A 15 7.96 15.01 18.25
N ASN A 16 8.86 15.45 19.12
CA ASN A 16 10.29 15.57 18.88
C ASN A 16 10.93 14.32 18.25
N SER A 17 11.73 14.57 17.21
CA SER A 17 12.78 13.72 16.63
C SER A 17 12.38 12.32 16.15
N THR A 18 11.91 12.24 14.91
CA THR A 18 12.61 11.60 13.77
C THR A 18 11.60 11.57 12.62
N VAL A 19 11.84 12.37 11.58
CA VAL A 19 10.99 12.41 10.39
C VAL A 19 11.17 11.09 9.63
N GLY A 20 10.30 10.13 9.92
CA GLY A 20 10.19 8.87 9.20
C GLY A 20 8.97 8.91 8.30
N GLY A 21 9.17 8.93 6.99
CA GLY A 21 8.11 8.99 5.98
C GLY A 21 7.92 7.64 5.29
N VAL A 22 6.68 7.30 4.96
CA VAL A 22 6.36 6.16 4.09
C VAL A 22 5.97 6.72 2.72
N VAL A 23 6.74 6.35 1.68
CA VAL A 23 6.44 6.71 0.29
C VAL A 23 6.03 5.46 -0.46
N LEU A 24 4.88 5.50 -1.12
CA LEU A 24 4.40 4.42 -1.98
C LEU A 24 4.90 4.67 -3.41
N ILE A 25 5.81 3.83 -3.92
CA ILE A 25 6.18 3.80 -5.34
C ILE A 25 5.47 2.61 -5.98
N GLY A 26 4.34 2.88 -6.63
CA GLY A 26 3.45 1.81 -7.08
C GLY A 26 2.93 0.99 -5.89
N PRO A 27 2.81 -0.36 -6.00
CA PRO A 27 2.27 -1.20 -4.93
C PRO A 27 3.28 -1.53 -3.82
N VAL A 28 4.50 -0.99 -3.90
CA VAL A 28 5.58 -1.28 -2.96
C VAL A 28 5.79 -0.09 -2.02
N PRO A 29 5.55 -0.23 -0.70
CA PRO A 29 5.84 0.81 0.26
C PRO A 29 7.35 0.88 0.53
N ILE A 30 7.95 2.05 0.37
CA ILE A 30 9.33 2.34 0.79
C ILE A 30 9.27 3.18 2.05
N VAL A 31 9.91 2.68 3.11
CA VAL A 31 9.96 3.35 4.41
C VAL A 31 11.30 4.04 4.58
N PHE A 32 11.28 5.36 4.80
CA PHE A 32 12.47 6.17 5.07
C PHE A 32 12.48 6.67 6.52
N GLY A 33 13.66 6.67 7.16
CA GLY A 33 13.89 7.16 8.52
C GLY A 33 14.08 6.05 9.58
N ARG A 34 14.80 6.37 10.67
CA ARG A 34 14.92 5.46 11.83
C ARG A 34 13.66 5.55 12.70
N GLY A 35 12.61 4.84 12.31
CA GLY A 35 11.42 4.67 13.12
C GLY A 35 11.65 3.70 14.29
N TYR A 36 10.94 3.89 15.40
CA TYR A 36 10.84 2.94 16.51
C TYR A 36 10.64 1.53 15.94
N THR A 37 11.67 0.69 16.05
CA THR A 37 11.80 -0.60 15.37
C THR A 37 10.67 -1.59 15.72
N GLY A 38 9.95 -1.35 16.82
CA GLY A 38 8.82 -2.19 17.25
C GLY A 38 7.56 -2.08 16.39
N THR A 39 7.31 -0.96 15.70
CA THR A 39 6.04 -0.75 14.96
C THR A 39 6.16 -0.85 13.44
N LEU A 40 7.38 -0.89 12.90
CA LEU A 40 7.61 -1.01 11.45
C LEU A 40 7.23 -2.40 10.90
N LEU A 41 7.51 -3.44 11.67
CA LEU A 41 7.23 -4.82 11.28
C LEU A 41 5.72 -5.09 11.03
N PRO A 42 4.79 -4.70 11.91
CA PRO A 42 3.36 -4.91 11.66
C PRO A 42 2.83 -4.10 10.47
N PHE A 43 3.32 -2.87 10.25
CA PHE A 43 2.91 -2.07 9.07
C PHE A 43 3.45 -2.63 7.75
N MET A 44 4.66 -3.20 7.76
CA MET A 44 5.20 -3.90 6.59
C MET A 44 4.39 -5.17 6.29
N LEU A 45 4.03 -5.95 7.32
CA LEU A 45 3.22 -7.16 7.17
C LEU A 45 1.83 -6.86 6.59
N ILE A 46 1.16 -5.80 7.07
CA ILE A 46 -0.15 -5.45 6.54
C ILE A 46 -0.06 -4.92 5.10
N GLY A 47 0.96 -4.12 4.78
CA GLY A 47 1.22 -3.68 3.41
C GLY A 47 1.45 -4.86 2.47
N LEU A 48 2.28 -5.83 2.88
CA LEU A 48 2.53 -7.05 2.13
C LEU A 48 1.24 -7.87 1.91
N ALA A 49 0.40 -8.01 2.94
CA ALA A 49 -0.87 -8.72 2.83
C ALA A 49 -1.80 -8.06 1.79
N PHE A 50 -1.90 -6.73 1.81
CA PHE A 50 -2.67 -5.99 0.80
C PHE A 50 -2.12 -6.15 -0.61
N THR A 51 -0.79 -6.15 -0.78
CA THR A 51 -0.16 -6.38 -2.09
C THR A 51 -0.48 -7.78 -2.64
N VAL A 52 -0.46 -8.81 -1.79
CA VAL A 52 -0.83 -10.18 -2.19
C VAL A 52 -2.30 -10.27 -2.60
N ILE A 53 -3.20 -9.67 -1.83
CA ILE A 53 -4.64 -9.62 -2.15
C ILE A 53 -4.86 -8.89 -3.49
N ALA A 54 -4.21 -7.74 -3.69
CA ALA A 54 -4.30 -6.99 -4.93
C ALA A 54 -3.82 -7.81 -6.14
N LEU A 55 -2.70 -8.53 -6.01
CA LEU A 55 -2.19 -9.43 -7.05
C LEU A 55 -3.15 -10.56 -7.39
N LEU A 56 -3.78 -11.18 -6.38
CA LEU A 56 -4.78 -12.22 -6.58
C LEU A 56 -6.00 -11.67 -7.34
N PHE A 57 -6.53 -10.53 -6.92
CA PHE A 57 -7.65 -9.88 -7.63
C PHE A 57 -7.29 -9.51 -9.06
N PHE A 58 -6.08 -8.99 -9.27
CA PHE A 58 -5.57 -8.68 -10.60
C PHE A 58 -5.48 -9.92 -11.50
N LEU A 59 -4.95 -11.03 -10.97
CA LEU A 59 -4.81 -12.27 -11.72
C LEU A 59 -6.18 -12.90 -12.04
N VAL A 60 -7.10 -12.90 -11.08
CA VAL A 60 -8.49 -13.36 -11.27
C VAL A 60 -9.20 -12.51 -12.32
N SER A 61 -9.04 -11.18 -12.27
CA SER A 61 -9.60 -10.27 -13.26
C SER A 61 -9.09 -10.61 -14.66
N ILE A 62 -7.77 -10.75 -14.84
CA ILE A 62 -7.18 -11.13 -16.13
C ILE A 62 -7.72 -12.47 -16.64
N LEU A 63 -7.81 -13.48 -15.78
CA LEU A 63 -8.32 -14.80 -16.16
C LEU A 63 -9.81 -14.74 -16.55
N ALA A 64 -10.62 -13.99 -15.81
CA ALA A 64 -12.04 -13.79 -16.12
C ALA A 64 -12.23 -13.08 -17.49
N PHE A 65 -11.45 -12.04 -17.77
CA PHE A 65 -11.50 -11.34 -19.06
C PHE A 65 -11.01 -12.22 -20.23
N ARG A 66 -10.00 -13.07 -20.00
CA ARG A 66 -9.53 -14.02 -21.02
C ARG A 66 -10.53 -15.14 -21.31
N GLY A 67 -11.31 -15.56 -20.31
CA GLY A 67 -12.37 -16.57 -20.46
C GLY A 67 -13.58 -16.08 -21.26
N SER A 68 -13.98 -14.82 -21.06
CA SER A 68 -15.14 -14.24 -21.77
C SER A 68 -14.90 -14.03 -23.28
N ALA A 69 -13.65 -13.85 -23.73
CA ALA A 69 -13.33 -13.68 -25.15
C ALA A 69 -13.45 -14.96 -25.99
N ARG A 70 -13.58 -16.15 -25.36
CA ARG A 70 -13.67 -17.46 -26.06
C ARG A 70 -15.08 -18.00 -26.22
N ARG A 71 -16.11 -17.28 -25.75
CA ARG A 71 -17.51 -17.76 -25.72
C ARG A 71 -18.40 -17.18 -26.81
N THR A 72 -17.82 -16.53 -27.82
CA THR A 72 -18.55 -15.80 -28.88
C THR A 72 -18.30 -16.35 -30.29
N ASP A 73 -17.99 -17.64 -30.42
CA ASP A 73 -17.98 -18.36 -31.71
C ASP A 73 -18.94 -19.55 -31.66
#